data_AF-A0A961ELU9-F1
#
_entry.id   AF-A0A961ELU9-F1
#
_cell.length_a   1.000
_cell.length_b   1.000
_cell.length_c   1.000
_cell.angle_alpha   90.00
_cell.angle_beta   90.00
_cell.angle_gamma   90.00
#
_symmetry.space_group_name_H-M   'P 1'
#
loop_
_entity.id
_entity.type
_entity.pdbx_description
1 polymer ?
#
loop_
_entity_poly.entity_id
_entity_poly.type
_entity_poly.pdbx_seq_one_letter_code
_entity_poly.pdbx_strand_id
1 'polypeptide(L)' 'MPVETPAAGSVTLFSTTWCGYCTRLKSQMDREGIAYTEVNIEHDPDA' A
#
# COMPACT_ATOMS: atom_id res chain seq x y z
N MET A 1 -16.68 -2.72 -6.06
CA MET A 1 -16.13 -3.42 -4.89
C MET A 1 -15.47 -2.35 -4.06
N PRO A 2 -16.00 -2.03 -2.86
CA PRO A 2 -15.52 -0.89 -2.10
C PRO A 2 -14.23 -1.33 -1.41
N VAL A 3 -13.10 -0.76 -1.84
CA VAL A 3 -11.86 -0.85 -1.07
C VAL A 3 -12.18 -0.34 0.34
N GLU A 4 -12.14 -1.25 1.31
CA GLU A 4 -12.47 -0.90 2.69
C GLU A 4 -11.43 0.11 3.17
N THR A 5 -11.91 1.31 3.52
CA THR A 5 -11.02 2.36 4.02
C THR A 5 -10.38 1.86 5.31
N PRO A 6 -9.03 1.86 5.41
CA PRO A 6 -8.37 1.39 6.62
C PRO A 6 -8.81 2.21 7.84
N ALA A 7 -8.70 1.59 9.03
CA ALA A 7 -9.04 2.24 10.28
C ALA A 7 -8.33 3.60 10.43
N ALA A 8 -9.00 4.56 11.07
CA ALA A 8 -8.43 5.90 11.24
C ALA A 8 -7.06 5.82 11.94
N GLY A 9 -6.02 6.32 11.27
CA GLY A 9 -4.64 6.29 11.75
C GLY A 9 -3.79 5.14 11.22
N SER A 10 -4.32 4.25 10.37
CA SER A 10 -3.52 3.27 9.62
C SER A 10 -3.49 3.60 8.12
N VAL A 11 -2.37 3.27 7.48
CA VAL A 11 -2.16 3.45 6.05
C VAL A 11 -2.10 2.08 5.39
N THR A 12 -2.95 1.85 4.38
CA THR A 12 -2.86 0.68 3.51
C THR A 12 -2.34 1.14 2.14
N LEU A 13 -1.17 0.63 1.77
CA LEU A 13 -0.53 0.90 0.49
C LEU A 13 -0.90 -0.21 -0.48
N PHE A 14 -1.76 0.10 -1.44
CA PHE A 14 -2.05 -0.77 -2.57
C PHE A 14 -0.93 -0.62 -3.60
N SER A 15 -0.19 -1.70 -3.85
CA SER A 15 0.95 -1.72 -4.77
C SER A 15 0.77 -2.79 -5.84
N THR A 16 1.53 -2.64 -6.93
CA THR A 16 1.73 -3.67 -7.93
C THR A 16 3.22 -3.82 -8.19
N THR A 17 3.63 -5.00 -8.67
CA THR A 17 5.02 -5.37 -8.93
C THR A 17 5.65 -4.53 -10.04
N TRP A 18 4.84 -4.01 -10.98
CA TRP A 18 5.29 -3.10 -12.04
C TRP A 18 5.17 -1.60 -11.69
N CYS A 19 4.55 -1.26 -10.56
CA CYS A 19 4.37 0.13 -10.15
C CYS A 19 5.65 0.70 -9.51
N GLY A 20 6.53 1.27 -10.34
CA GLY A 20 7.74 1.96 -9.86
C GLY A 20 7.44 3.14 -8.91
N TYR A 21 6.26 3.77 -9.02
CA TYR A 21 5.81 4.81 -8.08
C TYR A 21 5.55 4.26 -6.68
N CYS A 22 4.96 3.08 -6.60
CA CYS A 22 4.61 2.42 -5.35
C CYS A 22 5.89 2.06 -4.59
N THR A 23 6.92 1.56 -5.29
CA THR A 23 8.25 1.32 -4.72
C THR A 23 8.88 2.58 -4.16
N ARG A 24 8.79 3.71 -4.87
CA ARG A 24 9.34 4.99 -4.39
C ARG A 24 8.59 5.52 -3.17
N LEU A 25 7.27 5.39 -3.15
CA LEU A 25 6.45 5.79 -2.01
C LEU A 25 6.79 4.92 -0.78
N LYS A 26 6.89 3.60 -0.97
CA LYS A 26 7.30 2.64 0.06
C LYS A 26 8.63 3.04 0.70
N SER A 27 9.65 3.37 -0.10
CA SER A 27 10.94 3.81 0.42
C SER A 27 10.89 5.13 1.20
N GLN A 28 10.00 6.06 0.85
CA GLN A 28 9.81 7.29 1.61
C GLN A 28 9.13 7.02 2.95
N MET A 29 8.09 6.19 2.96
CA MET A 29 7.38 5.80 4.18
C MET A 29 8.27 5.04 5.14
N ASP A 30 9.10 4.12 4.62
CA ASP A 30 10.10 3.37 5.39
C ASP A 30 11.16 4.31 6.00
N ARG A 31 11.66 5.27 5.21
CA ARG A 31 12.60 6.30 5.70
C ARG A 31 12.00 7.18 6.79
N GLU A 32 10.71 7.53 6.69
CA GLU A 32 10.01 8.32 7.69
C GLU A 32 9.52 7.50 8.89
N GLY A 33 9.66 6.17 8.85
CA GLY A 33 9.21 5.27 9.92
C GLY A 33 7.68 5.18 10.02
N ILE A 34 6.96 5.43 8.94
CA ILE A 34 5.49 5.35 8.89
C ILE A 34 5.11 3.88 8.81
N ALA A 35 4.27 3.42 9.74
CA ALA A 35 3.70 2.08 9.66
C ALA A 35 2.63 2.03 8.56
N TYR A 36 2.80 1.11 7.60
CA TYR A 36 1.82 0.86 6.55
C TYR A 36 1.66 -0.63 6.29
N THR A 37 0.48 -1.00 5.77
CA THR A 37 0.18 -2.35 5.30
C THR A 37 0.28 -2.36 3.80
N GLU A 38 1.21 -3.14 3.24
CA GLU A 38 1.31 -3.31 1.79
C GLU A 38 0.36 -4.39 1.31
N VAL A 39 -0.45 -4.08 0.28
CA VAL A 39 -1.37 -5.01 -0.37
C VAL A 39 -1.03 -5.06 -1.85
N ASN A 40 -0.56 -6.21 -2.34
CA ASN A 40 -0.26 -6.40 -3.75
C ASN A 40 -1.50 -6.84 -4.52
N ILE A 41 -2.13 -5.91 -5.23
CA ILE A 41 -3.39 -6.13 -5.96
C ILE A 41 -3.21 -6.95 -7.26
N GLU A 42 -1.98 -7.29 -7.67
CA GLU A 42 -1.79 -8.27 -8.76
C GLU A 42 -2.00 -9.70 -8.29
N HIS A 43 -1.74 -9.97 -7.01
CA HIS A 43 -1.91 -11.30 -6.42
C HIS A 43 -3.23 -11.48 -5.69
N ASP A 44 -3.85 -10.38 -5.26
CA ASP A 44 -5.18 -10.35 -4.66
C ASP A 44 -6.16 -9.56 -5.55
N PRO A 45 -6.83 -10.22 -6.51
CA PRO A 45 -7.81 -9.58 -7.38
C PRO A 45 -9.11 -9.15 -6.66
N ASP A 46 -9.29 -9.57 -5.40
CA ASP A 46 -10.45 -9.26 -4.55
C ASP A 46 -10.20 -8.12 -3.53
N ALA A 47 -9.02 -7.47 -3.57
CA ALA A 47 -8.65 -6.35 -2.68
C ALA A 47 -9.32 -5.00 -3.01
#